data_AF-A0A094H4F7-F1
#
_entry.id   AF-A0A094H4F7-F1
#
_cell.length_a   1.000
_cell.length_b   1.000
_cell.length_c   1.000
_cell.angle_alpha   90.00
_cell.angle_beta   90.00
_cell.angle_gamma   90.00
#
_symmetry.space_group_name_H-M   'P 1'
#
loop_
_entity.id
_entity.type
_entity.pdbx_description
1 polymer ?
#
loop_
_entity_poly.entity_id
_entity_poly.type
_entity_poly.pdbx_seq_one_letter_code
_entity_poly.pdbx_strand_id
1 'polypeptide(L)'
;MSSNSSASDIITYVGVPLAVLGVAPILYNTVITLATLSKVRRLLRKSRLVGITRGDVVNHVIECELARFSIAPLNRQYDTEEYWNVYDHPSLVPGGSWTIFNWKIHAIGIKTQRIEYADQLRQPQAEINFEDLLSYLLDLGAVPNAAGFQMLRTSGLWVPVGTPLMLSPDRHEAVLTIAPLDDSDGMLSLAVTWSRRWTVRGKTSLPPYWIQVQALREKSSLVKDGEGSMSEDGLSAITKSPAYQEDPELPQAVSGDLILDDTNDLETTKSYSKAVSHTDVIRCHIISSGIASALREVALDFEPLSITHLRPSSSGFPTSAGIYFSCTSTALSTTNKIVLWSYHIPSPLLLFSRGPIIPCGILVLLDMVPITSTPEWYSDNGDSSAEDRELQIRRMRETSTAMQRENAMPPDQRAIAVRERQYKQHQDFVDDSNRRRRAAVQREETRMLEALQSPQWKAQLVGEHTLLWLKEQNHVAVKSELPQVMEVVLHRMLTEPDFANDLAEVLDAWKGWVEGGGIRKADYLMLKEKLVVFAFASLVLAMLEAEVVGLPL
;
A
#
# COMPACT_ATOMS: atom_id res chain seq x y z
N MET A 1 93.42 24.77 60.44
CA MET A 1 93.84 24.24 59.13
C MET A 1 92.73 24.50 58.14
N SER A 2 92.85 25.58 57.36
CA SER A 2 91.87 25.99 56.35
C SER A 2 92.00 25.09 55.13
N SER A 3 91.00 24.25 54.90
CA SER A 3 90.88 23.39 53.72
C SER A 3 90.70 24.26 52.48
N ASN A 4 91.70 24.29 51.60
CA ASN A 4 91.57 24.79 50.25
C ASN A 4 90.64 23.84 49.48
N SER A 5 89.33 24.11 49.51
CA SER A 5 88.37 23.47 48.61
C SER A 5 88.79 23.79 47.18
N SER A 6 89.30 22.79 46.46
CA SER A 6 89.76 22.98 45.08
C SER A 6 88.55 23.36 44.22
N ALA A 7 88.73 24.29 43.28
CA ALA A 7 87.65 24.68 42.36
C ALA A 7 87.04 23.48 41.62
N SER A 8 87.82 22.41 41.42
CA SER A 8 87.36 21.13 40.87
C SER A 8 86.33 20.43 41.77
N ASP A 9 86.47 20.45 43.09
CA ASP A 9 85.48 19.79 43.97
C ASP A 9 84.14 20.52 43.92
N ILE A 10 84.14 21.85 43.86
CA ILE A 10 82.92 22.66 43.75
C ILE A 10 82.21 22.40 42.41
N ILE A 11 82.95 22.31 41.30
CA ILE A 11 82.40 22.00 39.98
C ILE A 11 81.78 20.60 39.95
N THR A 12 82.44 19.61 40.58
CA THR A 12 82.00 18.21 40.52
C THR A 12 80.81 17.92 41.44
N TYR A 13 80.82 18.46 42.67
CA TYR A 13 79.77 18.18 43.67
C TYR A 13 78.60 19.16 43.64
N VAL A 14 78.78 20.38 43.14
CA VAL A 14 77.71 21.39 43.03
C VAL A 14 77.38 21.69 41.57
N GLY A 15 78.38 21.91 40.72
CA GLY A 15 78.18 22.27 39.32
C GLY A 15 77.47 21.20 38.49
N VAL A 16 77.88 19.93 38.60
CA VAL A 16 77.28 18.82 37.85
C VAL A 16 75.82 18.57 38.28
N PRO A 17 75.47 18.44 39.57
CA PRO A 17 74.06 18.30 39.96
C PRO A 17 73.20 19.50 39.57
N LEU A 18 73.73 20.72 39.65
CA LEU A 18 73.00 21.93 39.24
C LEU A 18 72.73 21.95 37.72
N ALA A 19 73.70 21.50 36.91
CA ALA A 19 73.52 21.35 35.47
C ALA A 19 72.50 20.25 35.14
N VAL A 20 72.53 19.12 35.86
CA VAL A 20 71.53 18.05 35.72
C VAL A 20 70.14 18.53 36.12
N LEU A 21 70.02 19.31 37.20
CA LEU A 21 68.76 19.94 37.60
C LEU A 21 68.26 20.97 36.57
N GLY A 22 69.16 21.66 35.89
CA GLY A 22 68.82 22.57 34.78
C GLY A 22 68.28 21.84 33.54
N VAL A 23 68.78 20.63 33.25
CA VAL A 23 68.38 19.81 32.09
C VAL A 23 67.21 18.87 32.40
N ALA A 24 66.95 18.55 33.67
CA ALA A 24 65.88 17.65 34.10
C ALA A 24 64.47 18.04 33.61
N PRO A 25 64.05 19.33 33.58
CA PRO A 25 62.76 19.72 33.01
C PRO A 25 62.65 19.40 31.51
N ILE A 26 63.74 19.60 30.76
CA ILE A 26 63.79 19.29 29.31
C ILE A 26 63.66 17.79 29.10
N LEU A 27 64.38 16.98 29.88
CA LEU A 27 64.29 15.52 29.83
C LEU A 27 62.91 14.99 30.25
N TYR A 28 62.30 15.59 31.28
CA TYR A 28 60.95 15.24 31.70
C TYR A 28 59.95 15.51 30.57
N ASN A 29 60.04 16.68 29.95
CA ASN A 29 59.19 17.07 28.84
C ASN A 29 59.40 16.17 27.62
N THR A 30 60.64 15.83 27.26
CA THR A 30 60.92 14.93 26.13
C THR A 30 60.39 13.52 26.38
N VAL A 31 60.49 13.01 27.61
CA VAL A 31 59.94 11.69 27.95
C VAL A 31 58.41 11.70 27.87
N ILE A 32 57.75 12.77 28.35
CA ILE A 32 56.29 12.90 28.29
C ILE A 32 55.79 13.05 26.85
N THR A 33 56.45 13.84 26.01
CA THR A 33 56.06 14.00 24.59
C THR A 33 56.14 12.66 23.85
N LEU A 34 57.21 11.90 24.07
CA LEU A 34 57.40 10.59 23.45
C LEU A 34 56.39 9.57 23.97
N ALA A 35 56.12 9.57 25.27
CA ALA A 35 55.12 8.70 25.89
C ALA A 35 53.70 8.99 25.33
N THR A 36 53.31 10.27 25.28
CA THR A 36 52.00 10.70 24.75
C THR A 36 51.88 10.43 23.25
N LEU A 37 52.91 10.71 22.46
CA LEU A 37 52.95 10.39 21.03
C LEU A 37 52.88 8.88 20.77
N SER A 38 53.55 8.05 21.58
CA SER A 38 53.45 6.59 21.49
C SER A 38 52.04 6.10 21.82
N LYS A 39 51.37 6.73 22.81
CA LYS A 39 49.97 6.45 23.18
C LYS A 39 49.03 6.81 22.03
N VAL A 40 49.18 7.98 21.41
CA VAL A 40 48.38 8.42 20.26
C VAL A 40 48.59 7.47 19.07
N ARG A 41 49.83 7.13 18.71
CA ARG A 41 50.12 6.14 17.64
C ARG A 41 49.56 4.75 17.94
N ARG A 42 49.51 4.34 19.21
CA ARG A 42 48.89 3.07 19.61
C ARG A 42 47.37 3.14 19.48
N LEU A 43 46.75 4.25 19.85
CA LEU A 43 45.32 4.48 19.69
C LEU A 43 44.92 4.46 18.21
N LEU A 44 45.61 5.22 17.36
CA LEU A 44 45.37 5.25 15.90
C LEU A 44 45.45 3.86 15.27
N ARG A 45 46.46 3.05 15.64
CA ARG A 45 46.60 1.67 15.16
C ARG A 45 45.47 0.77 15.65
N LYS A 46 45.06 0.89 16.92
CA LYS A 46 43.94 0.10 17.47
C LYS A 46 42.61 0.44 16.79
N SER A 47 42.39 1.72 16.49
CA SER A 47 41.17 2.20 15.82
C SER A 47 41.25 2.15 14.30
N ARG A 48 42.33 1.58 13.72
CA ARG A 48 42.57 1.49 12.26
C ARG A 48 42.44 2.82 11.52
N LEU A 49 42.76 3.93 12.19
CA LEU A 49 42.72 5.26 11.59
C LEU A 49 44.04 5.53 10.87
N VAL A 50 43.94 5.97 9.62
CA VAL A 50 45.09 6.45 8.84
C VAL A 50 45.33 7.91 9.21
N GLY A 51 46.41 8.18 9.95
CA GLY A 51 46.74 9.53 10.40
C GLY A 51 48.25 9.74 10.56
N ILE A 52 48.71 10.95 10.25
CA ILE A 52 50.11 11.35 10.40
C ILE A 52 50.26 12.07 11.75
N THR A 53 51.25 11.66 12.55
CA THR A 53 51.51 12.25 13.88
C THR A 53 52.87 12.93 13.92
N ARG A 54 52.89 14.23 14.23
CA ARG A 54 54.08 15.04 14.47
C ARG A 54 54.08 15.50 15.93
N GLY A 55 55.20 15.33 16.63
CA GLY A 55 55.34 15.77 18.02
C GLY A 55 56.29 16.95 18.10
N ASP A 56 55.85 18.04 18.72
CA ASP A 56 56.70 19.17 19.07
C ASP A 56 57.03 19.10 20.57
N VAL A 57 58.32 18.90 20.85
CA VAL A 57 58.83 18.76 22.22
C VAL A 57 58.89 20.10 22.94
N VAL A 58 59.11 21.19 22.21
CA VAL A 58 59.32 22.53 22.76
C VAL A 58 57.99 23.16 23.14
N ASN A 59 56.98 23.01 22.29
CA ASN A 59 55.66 23.61 22.51
C ASN A 59 54.69 22.70 23.29
N HIS A 60 55.11 21.49 23.67
CA HIS A 60 54.27 20.51 24.36
C HIS A 60 53.01 20.08 23.59
N VAL A 61 53.05 20.13 22.26
CA VAL A 61 51.90 19.86 21.39
C VAL A 61 52.19 18.68 20.47
N ILE A 62 51.18 17.82 20.28
CA ILE A 62 51.17 16.79 19.26
C ILE A 62 50.21 17.22 18.16
N GLU A 63 50.71 17.35 16.95
CA GLU A 63 49.90 17.58 15.76
C GLU A 63 49.53 16.24 15.11
N CYS A 64 48.24 15.97 14.99
CA CYS A 64 47.70 14.78 14.35
C CYS A 64 46.88 15.19 13.12
N GLU A 65 47.29 14.76 11.94
CA GLU A 65 46.56 14.95 10.69
C GLU A 65 45.64 13.73 10.46
N LEU A 66 44.33 13.95 10.45
CA LEU A 66 43.30 12.94 10.23
C LEU A 66 42.44 13.28 9.02
N ALA A 67 42.07 12.28 8.21
CA ALA A 67 41.20 12.50 7.06
C ALA A 67 39.75 12.81 7.48
N ARG A 68 39.13 13.78 6.80
CA ARG A 68 37.68 14.06 6.84
C ARG A 68 36.99 13.24 5.75
N PHE A 69 35.84 12.67 6.09
CA PHE A 69 35.09 11.79 5.20
C PHE A 69 33.66 12.30 4.97
N SER A 70 33.17 12.13 3.74
CA SER A 70 31.75 12.09 3.43
C SER A 70 31.32 10.63 3.43
N ILE A 71 30.22 10.34 4.10
CA ILE A 71 29.65 9.01 4.19
C ILE A 71 28.26 8.98 3.56
N ALA A 72 27.94 7.87 2.91
CA ALA A 72 26.62 7.57 2.39
C ALA A 72 26.22 6.15 2.76
N PRO A 73 24.94 5.87 3.05
CA PRO A 73 24.48 4.51 3.32
C PRO A 73 24.75 3.60 2.11
N LEU A 74 25.02 2.33 2.39
CA LEU A 74 25.15 1.30 1.36
C LEU A 74 23.84 1.09 0.63
N ASN A 75 23.89 0.49 -0.57
CA ASN A 75 22.66 0.22 -1.29
C ASN A 75 21.98 -1.01 -0.70
N ARG A 76 20.76 -0.82 -0.19
CA ARG A 76 19.94 -1.87 0.38
C ARG A 76 19.77 -3.11 -0.50
N GLN A 77 19.68 -2.94 -1.83
CA GLN A 77 19.42 -4.04 -2.77
C GLN A 77 20.71 -4.80 -3.13
N TYR A 78 21.78 -4.08 -3.43
CA TYR A 78 23.04 -4.67 -3.89
C TYR A 78 23.92 -5.17 -2.73
N ASP A 79 24.00 -4.40 -1.64
CA ASP A 79 24.94 -4.63 -0.54
C ASP A 79 24.21 -5.22 0.70
N THR A 80 23.35 -6.21 0.47
CA THR A 80 22.38 -6.70 1.49
C THR A 80 23.06 -7.21 2.76
N GLU A 81 24.17 -7.94 2.67
CA GLU A 81 24.83 -8.52 3.84
C GLU A 81 25.48 -7.46 4.73
N GLU A 82 26.07 -6.41 4.14
CA GLU A 82 26.75 -5.36 4.89
C GLU A 82 25.79 -4.27 5.38
N TYR A 83 24.70 -4.01 4.64
CA TYR A 83 23.72 -2.98 4.96
C TYR A 83 23.00 -3.23 6.30
N TRP A 84 22.59 -4.48 6.55
CA TRP A 84 21.85 -4.88 7.76
C TRP A 84 22.75 -5.23 8.94
N ASN A 85 24.07 -5.18 8.77
CA ASN A 85 25.01 -5.54 9.82
C ASN A 85 25.77 -4.32 10.35
N VAL A 86 25.97 -4.31 11.66
CA VAL A 86 26.82 -3.34 12.35
C VAL A 86 28.28 -3.67 12.04
N TYR A 87 29.13 -2.66 11.88
CA TYR A 87 30.54 -2.87 11.62
C TYR A 87 31.20 -3.66 12.77
N ASP A 88 32.07 -4.60 12.40
CA ASP A 88 32.69 -5.51 13.37
C ASP A 88 33.66 -4.82 14.33
N HIS A 89 34.23 -3.69 13.92
CA HIS A 89 35.31 -3.01 14.63
C HIS A 89 35.09 -1.50 14.70
N PRO A 90 34.07 -1.00 15.43
CA PRO A 90 33.85 0.43 15.58
C PRO A 90 35.05 1.10 16.25
N SER A 91 35.31 2.36 15.90
CA SER A 91 36.35 3.14 16.55
C SER A 91 35.93 3.47 17.98
N LEU A 92 36.88 3.28 18.92
CA LEU A 92 36.70 3.61 20.33
C LEU A 92 37.12 5.05 20.66
N VAL A 93 37.46 5.84 19.64
CA VAL A 93 37.94 7.21 19.78
C VAL A 93 36.72 8.14 19.83
N PRO A 94 36.67 9.11 20.76
CA PRO A 94 35.57 10.07 20.83
C PRO A 94 35.37 10.81 19.49
N GLY A 95 34.12 11.02 19.08
CA GLY A 95 33.76 11.56 17.76
C GLY A 95 33.61 10.50 16.65
N GLY A 96 33.98 9.25 16.93
CA GLY A 96 33.95 8.14 15.99
C GLY A 96 32.63 7.36 15.90
N SER A 97 31.54 7.87 16.47
CA SER A 97 30.23 7.19 16.51
C SER A 97 29.71 6.76 15.15
N TRP A 98 30.08 7.46 14.09
CA TRP A 98 29.69 7.10 12.74
C TRP A 98 30.32 5.78 12.27
N THR A 99 31.46 5.35 12.82
CA THR A 99 32.11 4.08 12.43
C THR A 99 31.38 2.81 12.90
N ILE A 100 30.26 2.96 13.59
CA ILE A 100 29.43 1.84 14.05
C ILE A 100 28.80 1.09 12.88
N PHE A 101 28.50 1.77 11.76
CA PHE A 101 27.86 1.15 10.59
C PHE A 101 28.82 1.03 9.41
N ASN A 102 28.42 0.20 8.45
CA ASN A 102 29.09 0.07 7.16
C ASN A 102 28.63 1.19 6.23
N TRP A 103 29.57 2.05 5.82
CA TRP A 103 29.29 3.20 4.96
C TRP A 103 30.09 3.12 3.67
N LYS A 104 29.56 3.75 2.62
CA LYS A 104 30.36 4.14 1.47
C LYS A 104 31.13 5.42 1.82
N ILE A 105 32.45 5.31 1.97
CA ILE A 105 33.32 6.37 2.48
C ILE A 105 34.02 7.08 1.32
N HIS A 106 33.98 8.42 1.31
CA HIS A 106 34.74 9.26 0.38
C HIS A 106 35.58 10.29 1.17
N ALA A 107 36.88 10.36 0.90
CA ALA A 107 37.76 11.33 1.56
C ALA A 107 37.56 12.72 0.94
N ILE A 108 37.17 13.71 1.76
CA ILE A 108 36.97 15.11 1.32
C ILE A 108 38.21 15.95 1.60
N GLY A 109 38.92 15.68 2.70
CA GLY A 109 40.03 16.53 3.12
C GLY A 109 40.79 15.98 4.33
N ILE A 110 41.64 16.82 4.92
CA ILE A 110 42.47 16.50 6.09
C ILE A 110 42.26 17.57 7.14
N LYS A 111 42.10 17.16 8.40
CA LYS A 111 42.01 18.03 9.58
C LYS A 111 43.25 17.82 10.45
N THR A 112 43.95 18.90 10.74
CA THR A 112 45.07 18.91 11.69
C THR A 112 44.53 19.22 13.07
N GLN A 113 44.65 18.28 14.00
CA GLN A 113 44.31 18.45 15.40
C GLN A 113 45.59 18.69 16.21
N ARG A 114 45.62 19.80 16.96
CA ARG A 114 46.64 20.06 17.98
C ARG A 114 46.16 19.49 19.31
N ILE A 115 46.95 18.60 19.89
CA ILE A 115 46.62 17.88 21.11
C ILE A 115 47.64 18.29 22.17
N GLU A 116 47.17 18.96 23.21
CA GLU A 116 47.94 19.21 24.44
C GLU A 116 47.87 17.98 25.36
N TYR A 117 48.74 17.86 26.37
CA TYR A 117 48.79 16.64 27.20
C TYR A 117 47.52 16.35 28.01
N ALA A 118 46.68 17.37 28.25
CA ALA A 118 45.38 17.22 28.90
C ALA A 118 44.29 16.74 27.94
N ASP A 119 44.48 16.95 26.63
CA ASP A 119 43.48 16.70 25.63
C ASP A 119 43.51 15.26 25.13
N GLN A 120 42.33 14.77 24.74
CA GLN A 120 42.16 13.46 24.14
C GLN A 120 42.07 13.60 22.62
N LEU A 121 42.69 12.66 21.90
CA LEU A 121 42.52 12.50 20.45
C LEU A 121 41.03 12.33 20.14
N ARG A 122 40.50 13.13 19.20
CA ARG A 122 39.13 13.01 18.71
C ARG A 122 39.14 12.70 17.22
N GLN A 123 38.22 11.86 16.79
CA GLN A 123 38.03 11.58 15.37
C GLN A 123 37.26 12.75 14.73
N PRO A 124 37.67 13.23 13.54
CA PRO A 124 36.92 14.27 12.85
C PRO A 124 35.49 13.81 12.53
N GLN A 125 34.57 14.77 12.55
CA GLN A 125 33.18 14.54 12.15
C GLN A 125 33.11 14.16 10.66
N ALA A 126 32.20 13.26 10.33
CA ALA A 126 31.90 12.86 8.95
C ALA A 126 30.64 13.57 8.46
N GLU A 127 30.61 13.90 7.17
CA GLU A 127 29.48 14.58 6.53
C GLU A 127 28.54 13.55 5.92
N ILE A 128 27.24 13.66 6.22
CA ILE A 128 26.19 12.79 5.69
C ILE A 128 24.95 13.63 5.37
N ASN A 129 24.19 13.23 4.35
CA ASN A 129 22.87 13.78 4.10
C ASN A 129 21.90 13.33 5.21
N PHE A 130 21.20 14.28 5.82
CA PHE A 130 20.34 14.04 6.97
C PHE A 130 19.19 13.07 6.67
N GLU A 131 18.58 13.18 5.48
CA GLU A 131 17.50 12.30 5.05
C GLU A 131 17.96 10.86 4.86
N ASP A 132 19.14 10.67 4.28
CA ASP A 132 19.75 9.37 4.04
C ASP A 132 20.11 8.67 5.38
N LEU A 133 20.57 9.44 6.38
CA LEU A 133 20.82 8.92 7.72
C LEU A 133 19.52 8.48 8.41
N LEU A 134 18.47 9.31 8.35
CA LEU A 134 17.19 9.00 8.97
C LEU A 134 16.54 7.78 8.34
N SER A 135 16.50 7.70 7.01
CA SER A 135 15.94 6.56 6.29
C SER A 135 16.68 5.26 6.61
N TYR A 136 18.02 5.29 6.66
CA TYR A 136 18.83 4.14 7.07
C TYR A 136 18.52 3.68 8.50
N LEU A 137 18.45 4.60 9.46
CA LEU A 137 18.14 4.24 10.86
C LEU A 137 16.71 3.72 11.03
N LEU A 138 15.74 4.29 10.32
CA LEU A 138 14.36 3.79 10.27
C LEU A 138 14.32 2.36 9.72
N ASP A 139 15.13 2.09 8.69
CA ASP A 139 15.27 0.76 8.11
C ASP A 139 15.81 -0.25 9.12
N LEU A 140 16.83 0.11 9.89
CA LEU A 140 17.34 -0.74 10.97
C LEU A 140 16.34 -0.93 12.13
N GLY A 141 15.26 -0.15 12.16
CA GLY A 141 14.17 -0.26 13.14
C GLY A 141 14.17 0.82 14.23
N ALA A 142 14.94 1.90 14.08
CA ALA A 142 14.87 3.03 14.99
C ALA A 142 13.50 3.72 14.92
N VAL A 143 13.04 4.27 16.06
CA VAL A 143 11.74 4.93 16.16
C VAL A 143 11.94 6.44 16.35
N PRO A 144 11.27 7.31 15.56
CA PRO A 144 11.42 8.75 15.71
C PRO A 144 10.81 9.24 17.03
N ASN A 145 11.51 10.15 17.71
CA ASN A 145 11.02 10.81 18.92
C ASN A 145 10.38 12.16 18.57
N ALA A 146 9.05 12.25 18.66
CA ALA A 146 8.30 13.45 18.33
C ALA A 146 8.77 14.70 19.10
N ALA A 147 9.09 14.56 20.40
CA ALA A 147 9.54 15.68 21.22
C ALA A 147 10.90 16.23 20.74
N GLY A 148 11.83 15.35 20.36
CA GLY A 148 13.15 15.74 19.85
C GLY A 148 13.04 16.46 18.51
N PHE A 149 12.24 15.95 17.58
CA PHE A 149 12.00 16.60 16.29
C PHE A 149 11.24 17.92 16.42
N GLN A 150 10.31 18.03 17.36
CA GLN A 150 9.62 19.29 17.64
C GLN A 150 10.60 20.36 18.14
N MET A 151 11.50 19.99 19.06
CA MET A 151 12.57 20.90 19.52
C MET A 151 13.52 21.31 18.40
N LEU A 152 13.91 20.37 17.53
CA LEU A 152 14.72 20.66 16.35
C LEU A 152 14.03 21.65 15.42
N ARG A 153 12.72 21.50 15.22
CA ARG A 153 11.92 22.41 14.41
C ARG A 153 11.80 23.80 15.03
N THR A 154 11.69 23.92 16.35
CA THR A 154 11.51 25.22 17.03
C THR A 154 12.82 25.96 17.28
N SER A 155 13.90 25.22 17.59
CA SER A 155 15.17 25.80 18.06
C SER A 155 16.29 25.70 17.02
N GLY A 156 16.08 24.97 15.92
CA GLY A 156 17.06 24.85 14.83
C GLY A 156 18.38 24.25 15.30
N LEU A 157 19.49 24.95 15.07
CA LEU A 157 20.83 24.51 15.48
C LEU A 157 21.13 24.68 16.98
N TRP A 158 20.26 25.37 17.74
CA TRP A 158 20.45 25.70 19.16
C TRP A 158 19.85 24.68 20.13
N VAL A 159 19.50 23.50 19.63
CA VAL A 159 18.90 22.47 20.46
C VAL A 159 19.94 21.95 21.47
N PRO A 160 19.55 21.71 22.74
CA PRO A 160 20.46 21.18 23.75
C PRO A 160 21.15 19.89 23.32
N VAL A 161 22.45 19.81 23.59
CA VAL A 161 23.26 18.60 23.38
C VAL A 161 22.67 17.44 24.17
N GLY A 162 22.61 16.26 23.55
CA GLY A 162 22.03 15.05 24.13
C GLY A 162 20.53 14.87 23.89
N THR A 163 19.86 15.83 23.24
CA THR A 163 18.44 15.67 22.87
C THR A 163 18.29 14.46 21.92
N PRO A 164 17.43 13.47 22.26
CA PRO A 164 17.21 12.29 21.43
C PRO A 164 16.24 12.57 20.28
N LEU A 165 16.70 12.39 19.04
CA LEU A 165 15.90 12.46 17.82
C LEU A 165 15.29 11.11 17.46
N MET A 166 16.03 10.01 17.65
CA MET A 166 15.55 8.66 17.42
C MET A 166 15.86 7.76 18.61
N LEU A 167 14.96 6.83 18.88
CA LEU A 167 15.06 5.84 19.95
C LEU A 167 15.31 4.45 19.37
N SER A 168 15.83 3.57 20.23
CA SER A 168 16.00 2.14 19.95
C SER A 168 14.68 1.50 19.51
N PRO A 169 14.69 0.34 18.84
CA PRO A 169 13.47 -0.41 18.55
C PRO A 169 12.58 -0.63 19.80
N ASP A 170 13.20 -0.79 20.96
CA ASP A 170 12.54 -0.97 22.26
C ASP A 170 12.08 0.35 22.92
N ARG A 171 12.31 1.50 22.27
CA ARG A 171 12.00 2.87 22.73
C ARG A 171 12.65 3.32 24.05
N HIS A 172 13.60 2.57 24.59
CA HIS A 172 14.23 2.89 25.88
C HIS A 172 15.55 3.67 25.75
N GLU A 173 16.35 3.39 24.72
CA GLU A 173 17.68 3.98 24.55
C GLU A 173 17.69 4.98 23.38
N ALA A 174 18.52 6.01 23.45
CA ALA A 174 18.62 7.04 22.41
C ALA A 174 19.60 6.60 21.31
N VAL A 175 19.10 6.35 20.10
CA VAL A 175 19.91 5.97 18.94
C VAL A 175 20.62 7.18 18.37
N LEU A 176 19.86 8.23 18.02
CA LEU A 176 20.36 9.44 17.38
C LEU A 176 20.18 10.61 18.33
N THR A 177 21.28 11.25 18.73
CA THR A 177 21.27 12.40 19.64
C THR A 177 22.02 13.57 19.03
N ILE A 178 21.73 14.78 19.52
CA ILE A 178 22.43 15.99 19.11
C ILE A 178 23.79 16.05 19.83
N ALA A 179 24.86 16.13 19.04
CA ALA A 179 26.23 16.19 19.52
C ALA A 179 26.66 17.66 19.75
N PRO A 180 27.72 17.90 20.55
CA PRO A 180 28.26 19.24 20.74
C PRO A 180 28.77 19.83 19.40
N LEU A 181 28.59 21.14 19.23
CA LEU A 181 28.92 21.89 18.01
C LEU A 181 30.40 22.20 17.83
N ASP A 182 31.28 21.70 18.70
CA ASP A 182 32.70 22.07 18.82
C ASP A 182 33.49 22.00 17.48
N ASP A 183 32.99 21.23 16.51
CA ASP A 183 33.62 20.97 15.22
C ASP A 183 32.68 21.05 14.00
N SER A 184 31.45 21.53 14.18
CA SER A 184 30.50 21.66 13.06
C SER A 184 30.61 23.03 12.41
N ASP A 185 31.00 23.05 11.13
CA ASP A 185 31.13 24.23 10.25
C ASP A 185 29.76 24.90 9.95
N GLY A 186 28.97 25.24 10.98
CA GLY A 186 27.60 25.76 10.86
C GLY A 186 26.52 24.69 10.58
N MET A 187 26.88 23.42 10.68
CA MET A 187 26.01 22.27 10.42
C MET A 187 25.49 21.63 11.71
N LEU A 188 24.43 20.80 11.62
CA LEU A 188 23.92 20.05 12.76
C LEU A 188 24.89 18.90 13.12
N SER A 189 25.44 18.93 14.33
CA SER A 189 26.26 17.83 14.86
C SER A 189 25.38 16.72 15.43
N LEU A 190 25.58 15.48 14.98
CA LEU A 190 24.82 14.30 15.42
C LEU A 190 25.75 13.22 15.96
N ALA A 191 25.32 12.54 17.03
CA ALA A 191 25.96 11.34 17.57
C ALA A 191 25.01 10.15 17.46
N VAL A 192 25.56 9.03 17.00
CA VAL A 192 24.81 7.77 16.87
C VAL A 192 25.32 6.75 17.87
N THR A 193 24.40 6.03 18.51
CA THR A 193 24.71 4.86 19.31
C THR A 193 23.87 3.70 18.81
N TRP A 194 24.50 2.53 18.65
CA TRP A 194 23.79 1.33 18.24
C TRP A 194 24.32 0.10 18.98
N SER A 195 23.40 -0.69 19.54
CA SER A 195 23.72 -1.95 20.19
C SER A 195 23.53 -3.11 19.23
N ARG A 196 24.47 -4.05 19.18
CA ARG A 196 24.33 -5.30 18.41
C ARG A 196 23.18 -6.20 18.89
N ARG A 197 22.67 -5.93 20.10
CA ARG A 197 21.56 -6.69 20.70
C ARG A 197 20.20 -6.21 20.20
N TRP A 198 20.13 -5.02 19.62
CA TRP A 198 18.90 -4.54 19.01
C TRP A 198 18.66 -5.33 17.74
N THR A 199 17.45 -5.87 17.61
CA THR A 199 17.04 -6.62 16.44
C THR A 199 17.04 -5.70 15.23
N VAL A 200 18.03 -5.90 14.36
CA VAL A 200 18.06 -5.27 13.05
C VAL A 200 16.98 -5.93 12.20
N ARG A 201 16.12 -5.14 11.56
CA ARG A 201 15.17 -5.66 10.58
C ARG A 201 15.93 -6.44 9.48
N GLY A 202 15.32 -7.47 8.90
CA GLY A 202 15.97 -8.33 7.90
C GLY A 202 15.71 -7.91 6.45
N LYS A 203 16.30 -8.65 5.49
CA LYS A 203 16.08 -8.50 4.03
C LYS A 203 14.60 -8.52 3.62
N THR A 204 13.76 -9.26 4.36
CA THR A 204 12.32 -9.39 4.14
C THR A 204 11.50 -8.25 4.74
N SER A 205 12.10 -7.41 5.60
CA SER A 205 11.42 -6.22 6.09
C SER A 205 11.17 -5.25 4.95
N LEU A 206 10.07 -4.50 5.01
CA LEU A 206 9.74 -3.48 4.02
C LEU A 206 10.53 -2.20 4.32
N PRO A 207 11.02 -1.49 3.30
CA PRO A 207 11.51 -0.13 3.47
C PRO A 207 10.44 0.80 4.03
N PRO A 208 10.83 1.97 4.56
CA PRO A 208 9.85 2.97 4.94
C PRO A 208 9.06 3.32 3.67
N TYR A 209 7.75 3.48 3.79
CA TYR A 209 6.84 3.82 2.67
C TYR A 209 6.54 2.70 1.67
N TRP A 210 6.92 1.46 1.99
CA TRP A 210 6.55 0.29 1.20
C TRP A 210 5.44 -0.52 1.88
N ILE A 211 4.49 -0.99 1.06
CA ILE A 211 3.37 -1.84 1.47
C ILE A 211 3.51 -3.17 0.77
N GLN A 212 3.10 -4.24 1.44
CA GLN A 212 2.98 -5.56 0.85
C GLN A 212 1.51 -5.86 0.55
N VAL A 213 1.20 -6.12 -0.72
CA VAL A 213 -0.12 -6.59 -1.16
C VAL A 213 0.00 -8.07 -1.49
N GLN A 214 -0.83 -8.91 -0.87
CA GLN A 214 -0.81 -10.36 -1.06
C GLN A 214 -2.01 -10.81 -1.90
N ALA A 215 -1.77 -11.67 -2.88
CA ALA A 215 -2.84 -12.38 -3.56
C ALA A 215 -3.32 -13.56 -2.70
N LEU A 216 -4.50 -13.45 -2.08
CA LEU A 216 -5.16 -14.62 -1.52
C LEU A 216 -5.81 -15.42 -2.65
N ARG A 217 -5.03 -16.29 -3.29
CA ARG A 217 -5.53 -17.19 -4.34
C ARG A 217 -6.14 -18.45 -3.73
N GLU A 218 -7.24 -18.32 -3.00
CA GLU A 218 -8.12 -19.47 -2.83
C GLU A 218 -8.89 -19.67 -4.14
N LYS A 219 -8.80 -20.88 -4.71
CA LYS A 219 -9.42 -21.25 -5.99
C LYS A 219 -10.93 -20.99 -5.97
N SER A 220 -11.38 -19.83 -6.43
CA SER A 220 -12.63 -19.70 -7.16
C SER A 220 -12.29 -19.39 -8.61
N SER A 221 -12.68 -20.28 -9.51
CA SER A 221 -12.63 -20.05 -10.94
C SER A 221 -13.62 -18.92 -11.26
N LEU A 222 -13.11 -17.69 -11.34
CA LEU A 222 -13.87 -16.55 -11.83
C LEU A 222 -14.17 -16.77 -13.31
N VAL A 223 -15.46 -16.86 -13.62
CA VAL A 223 -15.99 -16.92 -14.98
C VAL A 223 -15.56 -15.66 -15.70
N LYS A 224 -14.85 -15.81 -16.83
CA LYS A 224 -14.59 -14.73 -17.78
C LYS A 224 -15.92 -14.29 -18.39
N ASP A 225 -16.11 -12.98 -18.44
CA ASP A 225 -17.24 -12.33 -19.08
C ASP A 225 -17.47 -12.88 -20.49
N GLY A 226 -18.68 -13.40 -20.72
CA GLY A 226 -19.16 -13.86 -22.01
C GLY A 226 -20.19 -12.88 -22.56
N GLU A 227 -19.87 -12.31 -23.70
CA GLU A 227 -20.77 -11.53 -24.55
C GLU A 227 -22.04 -12.33 -24.91
N GLY A 228 -23.12 -11.60 -25.19
CA GLY A 228 -24.48 -12.06 -25.00
C GLY A 228 -25.01 -13.13 -25.96
N SER A 229 -26.13 -13.75 -25.56
CA SER A 229 -27.16 -14.17 -26.50
C SER A 229 -28.50 -14.34 -25.80
N MET A 230 -29.52 -13.66 -26.33
CA MET A 230 -30.92 -13.91 -26.04
C MET A 230 -31.31 -15.32 -26.48
N SER A 231 -32.05 -16.06 -25.65
CA SER A 231 -33.01 -17.04 -26.17
C SER A 231 -34.15 -17.27 -25.18
N GLU A 232 -35.36 -17.18 -25.73
CA GLU A 232 -36.65 -17.45 -25.11
C GLU A 232 -36.89 -18.97 -24.94
N ASP A 233 -37.79 -19.25 -24.01
CA ASP A 233 -38.70 -20.40 -23.94
C ASP A 233 -38.21 -21.81 -23.57
N GLY A 234 -38.95 -22.39 -22.62
CA GLY A 234 -39.50 -23.74 -22.82
C GLY A 234 -39.35 -24.72 -21.66
N LEU A 235 -40.44 -24.93 -20.92
CA LEU A 235 -40.67 -26.04 -19.98
C LEU A 235 -40.21 -27.41 -20.51
N SER A 236 -39.60 -28.24 -19.66
CA SER A 236 -40.20 -29.51 -19.22
C SER A 236 -39.35 -30.25 -18.18
N ALA A 237 -40.02 -30.72 -17.14
CA ALA A 237 -39.52 -31.67 -16.15
C ALA A 237 -39.64 -33.11 -16.67
N ILE A 238 -38.72 -34.00 -16.27
CA ILE A 238 -38.87 -35.46 -15.96
C ILE A 238 -37.45 -36.00 -15.64
N THR A 239 -37.09 -36.19 -14.37
CA THR A 239 -37.10 -37.44 -13.57
C THR A 239 -35.95 -38.45 -13.84
N LYS A 240 -34.98 -38.47 -12.89
CA LYS A 240 -34.31 -39.59 -12.18
C LYS A 240 -33.71 -40.80 -12.96
N SER A 241 -32.36 -40.84 -13.01
CA SER A 241 -31.38 -41.83 -12.45
C SER A 241 -31.51 -43.37 -12.68
N PRO A 242 -30.50 -44.21 -12.36
CA PRO A 242 -29.12 -44.35 -12.88
C PRO A 242 -28.67 -45.84 -13.14
N ALA A 243 -27.44 -46.02 -13.64
CA ALA A 243 -26.44 -47.06 -13.25
C ALA A 243 -26.27 -48.42 -14.03
N TYR A 244 -24.98 -48.71 -14.34
CA TYR A 244 -24.24 -49.98 -14.60
C TYR A 244 -24.65 -50.84 -15.84
N GLN A 245 -23.78 -51.51 -16.62
CA GLN A 245 -22.42 -52.05 -16.42
C GLN A 245 -21.80 -52.54 -17.76
N GLU A 246 -20.46 -52.45 -17.86
CA GLU A 246 -19.46 -53.36 -18.48
C GLU A 246 -19.37 -53.66 -20.02
N ASP A 247 -18.13 -53.44 -20.51
CA ASP A 247 -17.42 -53.87 -21.74
C ASP A 247 -17.36 -55.43 -21.93
N PRO A 248 -16.62 -56.07 -22.90
CA PRO A 248 -15.62 -55.60 -23.89
C PRO A 248 -15.63 -56.28 -25.30
N GLU A 249 -14.69 -55.85 -26.17
CA GLU A 249 -13.86 -56.61 -27.14
C GLU A 249 -13.73 -55.99 -28.57
N LEU A 250 -12.63 -55.22 -28.77
CA LEU A 250 -11.53 -55.34 -29.78
C LEU A 250 -11.80 -55.88 -31.22
N PRO A 251 -10.87 -55.71 -32.20
CA PRO A 251 -10.17 -54.52 -32.72
C PRO A 251 -10.08 -54.55 -34.28
N GLN A 252 -9.14 -53.77 -34.87
CA GLN A 252 -8.60 -53.77 -36.26
C GLN A 252 -9.08 -52.55 -37.10
N ALA A 253 -8.25 -51.87 -37.91
CA ALA A 253 -6.95 -52.22 -38.48
C ALA A 253 -6.25 -50.99 -39.13
N VAL A 254 -4.91 -51.05 -39.19
CA VAL A 254 -4.02 -50.73 -40.36
C VAL A 254 -3.87 -49.25 -40.77
N SER A 255 -2.71 -48.69 -41.14
CA SER A 255 -1.27 -49.01 -41.06
C SER A 255 -0.52 -47.79 -41.65
N GLY A 256 0.75 -47.60 -41.27
CA GLY A 256 1.67 -46.72 -41.98
C GLY A 256 3.03 -46.49 -41.30
N ASP A 257 3.88 -47.53 -41.27
CA ASP A 257 5.35 -47.57 -41.48
C ASP A 257 6.14 -46.24 -41.68
N LEU A 258 7.42 -46.03 -41.31
CA LEU A 258 8.54 -46.80 -40.72
C LEU A 258 9.73 -45.85 -40.37
N ILE A 259 10.46 -46.19 -39.29
CA ILE A 259 11.94 -46.22 -39.11
C ILE A 259 12.77 -44.94 -38.77
N LEU A 260 13.28 -44.96 -37.50
CA LEU A 260 14.67 -44.79 -36.96
C LEU A 260 15.49 -43.53 -37.35
N ASP A 261 16.21 -42.82 -36.45
CA ASP A 261 17.13 -43.35 -35.43
C ASP A 261 17.53 -42.29 -34.34
N ASP A 262 17.62 -42.77 -33.09
CA ASP A 262 18.50 -42.44 -31.94
C ASP A 262 18.92 -41.01 -31.51
N THR A 263 18.56 -40.61 -30.28
CA THR A 263 19.42 -40.71 -29.05
C THR A 263 18.84 -39.93 -27.84
N ASN A 264 18.72 -40.62 -26.69
CA ASN A 264 18.93 -40.19 -25.29
C ASN A 264 18.05 -39.04 -24.71
N ASP A 265 17.41 -39.10 -23.54
CA ASP A 265 17.54 -39.95 -22.36
C ASP A 265 16.24 -39.89 -21.51
N LEU A 266 16.10 -40.96 -20.73
CA LEU A 266 14.97 -41.41 -19.94
C LEU A 266 14.59 -40.47 -18.76
N GLU A 267 13.30 -40.17 -18.67
CA GLU A 267 12.60 -39.74 -17.45
C GLU A 267 12.79 -40.75 -16.31
N THR A 268 13.04 -40.31 -15.08
CA THR A 268 12.16 -40.57 -13.91
C THR A 268 12.87 -40.29 -12.59
N THR A 269 12.58 -39.13 -12.00
CA THR A 269 12.47 -39.03 -10.54
C THR A 269 11.19 -38.30 -10.18
N LYS A 270 10.24 -39.08 -9.70
CA LYS A 270 8.96 -38.65 -9.15
C LYS A 270 9.19 -37.65 -8.01
N SER A 271 8.57 -36.49 -8.14
CA SER A 271 7.63 -35.91 -7.17
C SER A 271 7.87 -36.30 -5.71
N TYR A 272 8.53 -35.40 -4.98
CA TYR A 272 8.18 -34.99 -3.61
C TYR A 272 8.72 -33.57 -3.38
N SER A 273 8.09 -32.58 -3.99
CA SER A 273 8.12 -31.21 -3.45
C SER A 273 6.69 -30.82 -3.17
N LYS A 274 6.43 -30.55 -1.88
CA LYS A 274 5.18 -29.94 -1.40
C LYS A 274 4.82 -28.80 -2.35
N ALA A 275 3.57 -28.76 -2.81
CA ALA A 275 2.98 -27.58 -3.40
C ALA A 275 3.05 -26.44 -2.36
N VAL A 276 4.11 -25.65 -2.43
CA VAL A 276 4.16 -24.35 -1.77
C VAL A 276 3.25 -23.48 -2.63
N SER A 277 2.08 -23.16 -2.09
CA SER A 277 1.24 -22.10 -2.63
C SER A 277 2.06 -20.82 -2.60
N HIS A 278 2.72 -20.48 -3.71
CA HIS A 278 3.35 -19.18 -3.87
C HIS A 278 2.22 -18.15 -3.84
N THR A 279 2.05 -17.47 -2.70
CA THR A 279 1.29 -16.23 -2.64
C THR A 279 2.05 -15.23 -3.51
N ASP A 280 1.40 -14.70 -4.55
CA ASP A 280 1.98 -13.60 -5.33
C ASP A 280 2.00 -12.38 -4.41
N VAL A 281 3.21 -11.95 -4.05
CA VAL A 281 3.44 -10.84 -3.12
C VAL A 281 4.00 -9.68 -3.93
N ILE A 282 3.25 -8.58 -3.96
CA ILE A 282 3.67 -7.35 -4.64
C ILE A 282 3.98 -6.30 -3.59
N ARG A 283 5.19 -5.74 -3.65
CA ARG A 283 5.64 -4.64 -2.79
C ARG A 283 5.45 -3.32 -3.54
N CYS A 284 4.68 -2.40 -2.97
CA CYS A 284 4.37 -1.11 -3.57
C CYS A 284 5.01 0.02 -2.78
N HIS A 285 5.71 0.93 -3.47
CA HIS A 285 6.24 2.16 -2.88
C HIS A 285 5.24 3.30 -3.09
N ILE A 286 4.74 3.87 -2.00
CA ILE A 286 3.78 4.98 -2.04
C ILE A 286 4.44 6.25 -1.49
N ILE A 287 4.49 7.28 -2.33
CA ILE A 287 5.00 8.61 -2.01
C ILE A 287 3.80 9.56 -1.86
N SER A 288 4.00 10.79 -1.39
CA SER A 288 2.99 11.83 -1.28
C SER A 288 2.21 12.12 -2.58
N SER A 289 2.80 11.88 -3.75
CA SER A 289 2.16 12.03 -5.05
C SER A 289 1.39 10.80 -5.54
N GLY A 290 1.41 9.68 -4.80
CA GLY A 290 0.77 8.40 -5.17
C GLY A 290 1.77 7.24 -5.28
N ILE A 291 1.39 6.18 -6.00
CA ILE A 291 2.26 5.01 -6.22
C ILE A 291 3.42 5.36 -7.16
N ALA A 292 4.64 5.05 -6.74
CA ALA A 292 5.87 5.36 -7.48
C ALA A 292 6.50 4.13 -8.14
N SER A 293 6.49 2.98 -7.47
CA SER A 293 7.00 1.71 -7.98
C SER A 293 6.27 0.52 -7.39
N ALA A 294 6.24 -0.58 -8.13
CA ALA A 294 5.77 -1.87 -7.65
C ALA A 294 6.79 -2.95 -8.03
N LEU A 295 7.14 -3.82 -7.07
CA LEU A 295 8.07 -4.91 -7.23
C LEU A 295 7.34 -6.22 -6.91
N ARG A 296 7.32 -7.17 -7.83
CA ARG A 296 6.86 -8.53 -7.56
C ARG A 296 7.97 -9.32 -6.88
N GLU A 297 7.64 -10.03 -5.81
CA GLU A 297 8.56 -10.91 -5.09
C GLU A 297 8.53 -12.31 -5.70
N VAL A 298 9.59 -12.67 -6.42
CA VAL A 298 9.77 -14.01 -6.99
C VAL A 298 10.93 -14.68 -6.27
N ALA A 299 10.61 -15.56 -5.32
CA ALA A 299 11.54 -16.26 -4.45
C ALA A 299 12.45 -15.34 -3.60
N LEU A 300 13.57 -14.85 -4.15
CA LEU A 300 14.57 -14.01 -3.48
C LEU A 300 14.95 -12.74 -4.27
N ASP A 301 14.40 -12.60 -5.48
CA ASP A 301 14.63 -11.48 -6.40
C ASP A 301 13.36 -10.64 -6.56
N PHE A 302 13.55 -9.37 -6.95
CA PHE A 302 12.49 -8.39 -7.13
C PHE A 302 12.38 -7.98 -8.59
N GLU A 303 11.27 -8.33 -9.23
CA GLU A 303 10.99 -7.93 -10.62
C GLU A 303 10.11 -6.68 -10.65
N PRO A 304 10.49 -5.63 -11.40
CA PRO A 304 9.66 -4.43 -11.54
C PRO A 304 8.38 -4.74 -12.32
N LEU A 305 7.23 -4.42 -11.73
CA LEU A 305 5.93 -4.53 -12.38
C LEU A 305 5.60 -3.23 -13.13
N SER A 306 5.11 -3.35 -14.36
CA SER A 306 4.63 -2.19 -15.11
C SER A 306 3.33 -1.65 -14.49
N ILE A 307 3.41 -0.47 -13.88
CA ILE A 307 2.28 0.25 -13.24
C ILE A 307 1.95 1.56 -13.96
N THR A 308 2.14 1.61 -15.27
CA THR A 308 1.95 2.84 -16.08
C THR A 308 0.55 3.42 -15.96
N HIS A 309 -0.48 2.60 -15.70
CA HIS A 309 -1.87 3.02 -15.50
C HIS A 309 -2.15 3.66 -14.14
N LEU A 310 -1.36 3.34 -13.11
CA LEU A 310 -1.51 3.87 -11.75
C LEU A 310 -0.53 5.02 -11.44
N ARG A 311 0.54 5.15 -12.22
CA ARG A 311 1.58 6.16 -11.99
C ARG A 311 1.08 7.55 -12.39
N PRO A 312 1.50 8.63 -11.70
CA PRO A 312 1.26 9.99 -12.17
C PRO A 312 1.75 10.17 -13.60
N SER A 313 0.88 10.75 -14.44
CA SER A 313 1.21 11.00 -15.85
C SER A 313 2.39 11.97 -15.96
N SER A 314 3.03 12.04 -17.12
CA SER A 314 4.16 12.93 -17.41
C SER A 314 3.85 14.43 -17.16
N SER A 315 2.57 14.78 -17.02
CA SER A 315 2.08 16.11 -16.60
C SER A 315 2.17 16.38 -15.09
N GLY A 316 2.61 15.41 -14.28
CA GLY A 316 2.77 15.55 -12.82
C GLY A 316 1.50 15.32 -12.00
N PHE A 317 0.34 15.14 -12.63
CA PHE A 317 -0.91 14.83 -11.94
C PHE A 317 -1.11 13.31 -11.79
N PRO A 318 -1.50 12.81 -10.60
CA PRO A 318 -1.81 11.41 -10.38
C PRO A 318 -3.05 10.99 -11.20
N THR A 319 -3.03 9.79 -11.77
CA THR A 319 -4.23 9.21 -12.42
C THR A 319 -5.29 8.93 -11.38
N SER A 320 -6.58 9.01 -11.72
CA SER A 320 -7.65 8.75 -10.74
C SER A 320 -7.56 7.35 -10.15
N ALA A 321 -7.27 6.34 -10.97
CA ALA A 321 -6.98 4.98 -10.52
C ALA A 321 -5.81 4.91 -9.51
N GLY A 322 -4.73 5.68 -9.78
CA GLY A 322 -3.60 5.81 -8.87
C GLY A 322 -3.97 6.44 -7.52
N ILE A 323 -4.82 7.49 -7.53
CA ILE A 323 -5.32 8.15 -6.31
C ILE A 323 -6.14 7.18 -5.48
N TYR A 324 -7.12 6.48 -6.08
CA TYR A 324 -7.96 5.53 -5.37
C TYR A 324 -7.13 4.36 -4.84
N PHE A 325 -6.14 3.88 -5.59
CA PHE A 325 -5.20 2.86 -5.11
C PHE A 325 -4.39 3.33 -3.89
N SER A 326 -3.82 4.54 -3.93
CA SER A 326 -3.05 5.06 -2.78
C SER A 326 -3.93 5.33 -1.56
N CYS A 327 -5.17 5.80 -1.76
CA CYS A 327 -6.11 6.01 -0.66
C CYS A 327 -6.53 4.70 0.00
N THR A 328 -6.92 3.71 -0.81
CA THR A 328 -7.38 2.40 -0.31
C THR A 328 -6.27 1.61 0.37
N SER A 329 -5.06 1.62 -0.20
CA SER A 329 -3.90 0.99 0.43
C SER A 329 -3.49 1.68 1.74
N THR A 330 -3.66 3.01 1.84
CA THR A 330 -3.45 3.75 3.10
C THR A 330 -4.49 3.34 4.15
N ALA A 331 -5.77 3.36 3.81
CA ALA A 331 -6.86 2.96 4.71
C ALA A 331 -6.73 1.51 5.21
N LEU A 332 -6.37 0.60 4.31
CA LEU A 332 -6.12 -0.79 4.66
C LEU A 332 -4.90 -0.93 5.59
N SER A 333 -3.82 -0.21 5.33
CA SER A 333 -2.61 -0.27 6.15
C SER A 333 -2.86 0.29 7.55
N THR A 334 -3.62 1.38 7.66
CA THR A 334 -4.10 1.92 8.95
C THR A 334 -4.90 0.86 9.73
N THR A 335 -5.81 0.16 9.07
CA THR A 335 -6.60 -0.95 9.66
C THR A 335 -5.70 -2.09 10.15
N ASN A 336 -4.65 -2.42 9.38
CA ASN A 336 -3.65 -3.43 9.73
C ASN A 336 -2.55 -2.92 10.70
N LYS A 337 -2.70 -1.70 11.27
CA LYS A 337 -1.73 -1.04 12.17
C LYS A 337 -0.35 -0.76 11.55
N ILE A 338 -0.25 -0.79 10.23
CA ILE A 338 0.95 -0.39 9.48
C ILE A 338 0.73 1.06 9.06
N VAL A 339 1.29 2.01 9.80
CA VAL A 339 1.13 3.44 9.46
C VAL A 339 2.00 3.78 8.25
N LEU A 340 1.38 4.29 7.19
CA LEU A 340 2.09 4.90 6.06
C LEU A 340 2.17 6.40 6.28
N TRP A 341 3.37 6.90 6.48
CA TRP A 341 3.59 8.30 6.86
C TRP A 341 3.71 9.22 5.63
N SER A 342 3.85 8.65 4.43
CA SER A 342 4.15 9.38 3.20
C SER A 342 2.92 9.91 2.46
N TYR A 343 1.75 9.27 2.61
CA TYR A 343 0.56 9.61 1.84
C TYR A 343 -0.59 10.00 2.76
N HIS A 344 -1.16 11.18 2.51
CA HIS A 344 -2.34 11.68 3.20
C HIS A 344 -3.53 11.58 2.26
N ILE A 345 -4.62 10.94 2.71
CA ILE A 345 -5.83 10.81 1.92
C ILE A 345 -6.42 12.20 1.65
N PRO A 346 -6.64 12.60 0.39
CA PRO A 346 -7.18 13.92 0.07
C PRO A 346 -8.51 14.20 0.78
N SER A 347 -8.62 15.35 1.45
CA SER A 347 -9.84 15.75 2.18
C SER A 347 -11.13 15.69 1.35
N PRO A 348 -11.15 16.02 0.04
CA PRO A 348 -12.36 15.87 -0.78
C PRO A 348 -12.86 14.43 -0.87
N LEU A 349 -11.95 13.44 -0.89
CA LEU A 349 -12.31 12.02 -0.92
C LEU A 349 -12.84 11.54 0.42
N LEU A 350 -12.27 12.03 1.53
CA LEU A 350 -12.81 11.75 2.86
C LEU A 350 -14.21 12.33 3.03
N LEU A 351 -14.46 13.57 2.59
CA LEU A 351 -15.79 14.17 2.61
C LEU A 351 -16.79 13.39 1.74
N PHE A 352 -16.35 12.96 0.56
CA PHE A 352 -17.14 12.13 -0.34
C PHE A 352 -17.54 10.80 0.33
N SER A 353 -16.62 10.11 0.99
CA SER A 353 -16.92 8.84 1.68
C SER A 353 -17.90 8.97 2.86
N ARG A 354 -17.99 10.16 3.49
CA ARG A 354 -18.86 10.40 4.66
C ARG A 354 -20.28 10.81 4.29
N GLY A 355 -20.49 11.28 3.06
CA GLY A 355 -21.81 11.72 2.61
C GLY A 355 -22.80 10.57 2.52
N PRO A 356 -24.11 10.84 2.52
CA PRO A 356 -25.07 9.89 1.97
C PRO A 356 -24.85 9.81 0.46
N ILE A 357 -24.59 8.61 -0.07
CA ILE A 357 -23.97 8.46 -1.39
C ILE A 357 -24.93 7.89 -2.43
N ILE A 358 -25.82 6.97 -2.06
CA ILE A 358 -26.72 6.27 -3.02
C ILE A 358 -28.15 6.14 -2.50
N PRO A 359 -29.17 6.50 -3.31
CA PRO A 359 -30.57 6.20 -3.04
C PRO A 359 -30.82 4.69 -2.94
N CYS A 360 -31.43 4.23 -1.84
CA CYS A 360 -31.64 2.81 -1.55
C CYS A 360 -32.49 2.09 -2.60
N GLY A 361 -33.45 2.80 -3.22
CA GLY A 361 -34.32 2.24 -4.25
C GLY A 361 -33.56 1.85 -5.52
N ILE A 362 -32.43 2.49 -5.83
CA ILE A 362 -31.59 2.10 -6.97
C ILE A 362 -30.93 0.75 -6.71
N LEU A 363 -30.44 0.51 -5.49
CA LEU A 363 -29.84 -0.77 -5.12
C LEU A 363 -30.84 -1.93 -5.20
N VAL A 364 -32.11 -1.65 -4.89
CA VAL A 364 -33.21 -2.59 -5.06
C VAL A 364 -33.50 -2.86 -6.54
N LEU A 365 -33.49 -1.82 -7.40
CA LEU A 365 -33.69 -2.01 -8.84
C LEU A 365 -32.53 -2.76 -9.51
N LEU A 366 -31.32 -2.65 -8.98
CA LEU A 366 -30.15 -3.43 -9.39
C LEU A 366 -30.12 -4.85 -8.81
N ASP A 367 -31.12 -5.23 -8.02
CA ASP A 367 -31.23 -6.55 -7.36
C ASP A 367 -30.03 -6.86 -6.43
N MET A 368 -29.42 -5.80 -5.87
CA MET A 368 -28.33 -5.94 -4.88
C MET A 368 -28.87 -6.05 -3.45
N VAL A 369 -30.02 -5.44 -3.18
CA VAL A 369 -30.62 -5.32 -1.84
C VAL A 369 -32.08 -5.73 -1.91
N PRO A 370 -32.56 -6.59 -0.99
CA PRO A 370 -33.97 -6.95 -0.95
C PRO A 370 -34.82 -5.76 -0.46
N ILE A 371 -36.04 -5.64 -1.00
CA ILE A 371 -37.01 -4.57 -0.67
C ILE A 371 -37.27 -4.50 0.85
N THR A 372 -37.23 -5.64 1.55
CA THR A 372 -37.50 -5.75 2.98
C THR A 372 -36.46 -5.06 3.87
N SER A 373 -35.23 -4.87 3.37
CA SER A 373 -34.17 -4.16 4.10
C SER A 373 -34.16 -2.66 3.85
N THR A 374 -34.98 -2.16 2.92
CA THR A 374 -35.07 -0.73 2.62
C THR A 374 -36.27 -0.07 3.30
N PRO A 375 -36.16 1.21 3.72
CA PRO A 375 -37.33 2.01 4.08
C PRO A 375 -38.36 2.04 2.94
N GLU A 376 -39.64 2.27 3.25
CA GLU A 376 -40.65 2.42 2.21
C GLU A 376 -40.34 3.64 1.32
N TRP A 377 -40.12 3.40 0.02
CA TRP A 377 -39.80 4.45 -0.95
C TRP A 377 -40.63 4.38 -2.24
N TYR A 378 -41.37 3.29 -2.46
CA TYR A 378 -42.17 3.08 -3.67
C TYR A 378 -43.66 3.27 -3.37
N SER A 379 -44.41 3.77 -4.35
CA SER A 379 -45.88 3.76 -4.27
C SER A 379 -46.39 2.35 -4.55
N ASP A 380 -47.05 1.73 -3.58
CA ASP A 380 -47.77 0.49 -3.83
C ASP A 380 -48.99 0.84 -4.70
N ASN A 381 -48.89 0.55 -6.00
CA ASN A 381 -49.98 0.66 -6.94
C ASN A 381 -50.96 -0.49 -6.71
N GLY A 382 -51.62 -0.46 -5.55
CA GLY A 382 -52.70 -1.37 -5.21
C GLY A 382 -53.76 -1.38 -6.31
N ASP A 383 -54.24 -2.58 -6.64
CA ASP A 383 -55.46 -2.82 -7.43
C ASP A 383 -55.46 -2.53 -8.94
N SER A 384 -54.30 -2.54 -9.63
CA SER A 384 -54.31 -2.64 -11.12
C SER A 384 -55.08 -3.88 -11.61
N SER A 385 -55.05 -4.98 -10.84
CA SER A 385 -55.82 -6.19 -11.15
C SER A 385 -57.32 -6.00 -10.95
N ALA A 386 -57.75 -5.07 -10.07
CA ALA A 386 -59.16 -4.78 -9.86
C ALA A 386 -59.73 -3.98 -11.04
N GLU A 387 -59.00 -2.98 -11.53
CA GLU A 387 -59.36 -2.22 -12.72
C GLU A 387 -59.44 -3.11 -13.96
N ASP A 388 -58.45 -3.99 -14.16
CA ASP A 388 -58.44 -4.96 -15.27
C ASP A 388 -59.62 -5.95 -15.17
N ARG A 389 -59.95 -6.41 -13.95
CA ARG A 389 -61.10 -7.28 -13.71
C ARG A 389 -62.42 -6.58 -13.99
N GLU A 390 -62.56 -5.31 -13.62
CA GLU A 390 -63.76 -4.51 -13.89
C GLU A 390 -63.94 -4.25 -15.39
N LEU A 391 -62.86 -3.92 -16.10
CA LEU A 391 -62.86 -3.78 -17.56
C LEU A 391 -63.28 -5.07 -18.27
N GLN A 392 -62.84 -6.22 -17.76
CA GLN A 392 -63.23 -7.53 -18.30
C GLN A 392 -64.72 -7.84 -18.07
N ILE A 393 -65.26 -7.54 -16.87
CA ILE A 393 -66.68 -7.70 -16.55
C ILE A 393 -67.54 -6.78 -17.43
N ARG A 394 -67.11 -5.54 -17.65
CA ARG A 394 -67.80 -4.59 -18.52
C ARG A 394 -67.86 -5.08 -19.97
N ARG A 395 -66.74 -5.58 -20.52
CA ARG A 395 -66.69 -6.18 -21.86
C ARG A 395 -67.59 -7.41 -21.98
N MET A 396 -67.66 -8.27 -20.96
CA MET A 396 -68.57 -9.43 -20.97
C MET A 396 -70.05 -9.00 -21.04
N ARG A 397 -70.44 -7.93 -20.34
CA ARG A 397 -71.80 -7.39 -20.45
C ARG A 397 -72.08 -6.76 -21.81
N GLU A 398 -71.13 -6.01 -22.36
CA GLU A 398 -71.27 -5.38 -23.68
C GLU A 398 -71.35 -6.43 -24.81
N THR A 399 -70.57 -7.51 -24.74
CA THR A 399 -70.64 -8.63 -25.69
C THR A 399 -71.96 -9.42 -25.56
N SER A 400 -72.41 -9.69 -24.33
CA SER A 400 -73.69 -10.36 -24.10
C SER A 400 -74.87 -9.53 -24.61
N THR A 401 -74.87 -8.21 -24.40
CA THR A 401 -75.93 -7.32 -24.88
C THR A 401 -75.89 -7.17 -26.41
N ALA A 402 -74.71 -7.11 -27.02
CA ALA A 402 -74.56 -7.12 -28.48
C ALA A 402 -75.11 -8.42 -29.09
N MET A 403 -74.78 -9.58 -28.52
CA MET A 403 -75.27 -10.88 -29.00
C MET A 403 -76.80 -11.02 -28.88
N GLN A 404 -77.41 -10.47 -27.83
CA GLN A 404 -78.86 -10.39 -27.71
C GLN A 404 -79.51 -9.53 -28.81
N ARG A 405 -78.90 -8.39 -29.15
CA ARG A 405 -79.37 -7.52 -30.25
C ARG A 405 -79.22 -8.22 -31.61
N GLU A 406 -78.12 -8.93 -31.85
CA GLU A 406 -77.89 -9.68 -33.08
C GLU A 406 -78.92 -10.79 -33.31
N ASN A 407 -79.35 -11.47 -32.24
CA ASN A 407 -80.37 -12.51 -32.29
C ASN A 407 -81.76 -11.96 -32.62
N ALA A 408 -82.04 -10.69 -32.31
CA ALA A 408 -83.30 -10.02 -32.63
C ALA A 408 -83.36 -9.50 -34.09
N MET A 409 -82.23 -9.45 -34.81
CA MET A 409 -82.15 -8.93 -36.18
C MET A 409 -82.40 -10.02 -37.26
N PRO A 410 -82.91 -9.64 -38.45
CA PRO A 410 -83.06 -10.53 -39.60
C PRO A 410 -81.71 -11.05 -40.13
N PRO A 411 -81.67 -12.20 -40.84
CA PRO A 411 -80.44 -12.97 -41.09
C PRO A 411 -79.37 -12.19 -41.89
N ASP A 412 -79.75 -11.36 -42.84
CA ASP A 412 -78.80 -10.58 -43.65
C ASP A 412 -78.16 -9.44 -42.85
N GLN A 413 -78.92 -8.79 -41.97
CA GLN A 413 -78.41 -7.74 -41.08
C GLN A 413 -77.55 -8.31 -39.94
N ARG A 414 -77.87 -9.54 -39.49
CA ARG A 414 -77.09 -10.28 -38.50
C ARG A 414 -75.67 -10.57 -39.00
N ALA A 415 -75.51 -10.99 -40.25
CA ALA A 415 -74.18 -11.29 -40.81
C ALA A 415 -73.25 -10.06 -40.84
N ILE A 416 -73.81 -8.88 -41.10
CA ILE A 416 -73.08 -7.60 -41.08
C ILE A 416 -72.70 -7.23 -39.63
N ALA A 417 -73.65 -7.31 -38.69
CA ALA A 417 -73.42 -7.01 -37.28
C ALA A 417 -72.39 -7.93 -36.62
N VAL A 418 -72.38 -9.23 -36.97
CA VAL A 418 -71.38 -10.19 -36.49
C VAL A 418 -69.98 -9.83 -36.98
N ARG A 419 -69.83 -9.42 -38.25
CA ARG A 419 -68.55 -9.00 -38.81
C ARG A 419 -68.04 -7.72 -38.15
N GLU A 420 -68.93 -6.76 -37.91
CA GLU A 420 -68.60 -5.52 -37.21
C GLU A 420 -68.17 -5.78 -35.75
N ARG A 421 -68.85 -6.69 -35.04
CA ARG A 421 -68.43 -7.12 -33.69
C ARG A 421 -67.05 -7.76 -33.72
N GLN A 422 -66.78 -8.67 -34.66
CA GLN A 422 -65.48 -9.32 -34.77
C GLN A 422 -64.36 -8.31 -35.04
N TYR A 423 -64.61 -7.34 -35.91
CA TYR A 423 -63.68 -6.25 -36.18
C TYR A 423 -63.43 -5.39 -34.95
N LYS A 424 -64.50 -5.00 -34.23
CA LYS A 424 -64.40 -4.23 -32.99
C LYS A 424 -63.64 -4.98 -31.89
N GLN A 425 -63.90 -6.27 -31.70
CA GLN A 425 -63.17 -7.12 -30.74
C GLN A 425 -61.68 -7.21 -31.06
N HIS A 426 -61.33 -7.28 -32.35
CA HIS A 426 -59.94 -7.29 -32.78
C HIS A 426 -59.24 -5.95 -32.50
N GLN A 427 -59.90 -4.82 -32.79
CA GLN A 427 -59.39 -3.49 -32.44
C GLN A 427 -59.23 -3.32 -30.93
N ASP A 428 -60.24 -3.68 -30.14
CA ASP A 428 -60.21 -3.62 -28.68
C ASP A 428 -59.04 -4.45 -28.11
N PHE A 429 -58.74 -5.61 -28.70
CA PHE A 429 -57.59 -6.44 -28.31
C PHE A 429 -56.24 -5.76 -28.59
N VAL A 430 -56.08 -5.17 -29.78
CA VAL A 430 -54.85 -4.45 -30.16
C VAL A 430 -54.65 -3.22 -29.27
N ASP A 431 -55.72 -2.48 -28.99
CA ASP A 431 -55.68 -1.30 -28.12
C ASP A 431 -55.38 -1.68 -26.66
N ASP A 432 -55.93 -2.78 -26.16
CA ASP A 432 -55.66 -3.31 -24.82
C ASP A 432 -54.19 -3.75 -24.66
N SER A 433 -53.64 -4.44 -25.67
CA SER A 433 -52.23 -4.82 -25.71
C SER A 433 -51.32 -3.60 -25.71
N ASN A 434 -51.62 -2.60 -26.55
CA ASN A 434 -50.89 -1.34 -26.58
C ASN A 434 -51.00 -0.55 -25.27
N ARG A 435 -52.19 -0.53 -24.65
CA ARG A 435 -52.42 0.12 -23.35
C ARG A 435 -51.63 -0.54 -22.25
N ARG A 436 -51.62 -1.88 -22.17
CA ARG A 436 -50.82 -2.63 -21.20
C ARG A 436 -49.33 -2.36 -21.38
N ARG A 437 -48.84 -2.33 -22.62
CA ARG A 437 -47.44 -2.00 -22.90
C ARG A 437 -47.08 -0.59 -22.46
N ARG A 438 -47.93 0.41 -22.76
CA ARG A 438 -47.73 1.80 -22.32
C ARG A 438 -47.77 1.93 -20.79
N ALA A 439 -48.72 1.27 -20.13
CA ALA A 439 -48.84 1.28 -18.69
C ALA A 439 -47.65 0.58 -18.01
N ALA A 440 -47.16 -0.54 -18.57
CA ALA A 440 -45.96 -1.22 -18.08
C ALA A 440 -44.72 -0.31 -18.16
N VAL A 441 -44.49 0.33 -19.31
CA VAL A 441 -43.39 1.30 -19.49
C VAL A 441 -43.52 2.47 -18.52
N GLN A 442 -44.73 3.04 -18.39
CA GLN A 442 -44.98 4.12 -17.42
C GLN A 442 -44.68 3.69 -15.99
N ARG A 443 -45.06 2.46 -15.59
CA ARG A 443 -44.80 1.93 -14.24
C ARG A 443 -43.31 1.72 -14.00
N GLU A 444 -42.57 1.22 -14.98
CA GLU A 444 -41.12 1.08 -14.88
C GLU A 444 -40.47 2.45 -14.74
N GLU A 445 -40.91 3.45 -15.51
CA GLU A 445 -40.42 4.82 -15.42
C GLU A 445 -40.78 5.49 -14.10
N THR A 446 -42.01 5.33 -13.58
CA THR A 446 -42.39 5.88 -12.28
C THR A 446 -41.61 5.21 -11.15
N ARG A 447 -41.46 3.88 -11.19
CA ARG A 447 -40.68 3.14 -10.19
C ARG A 447 -39.20 3.56 -10.20
N MET A 448 -38.65 3.82 -11.38
CA MET A 448 -37.29 4.34 -11.51
C MET A 448 -37.18 5.78 -10.98
N LEU A 449 -38.15 6.66 -11.22
CA LEU A 449 -38.15 8.02 -10.68
C LEU A 449 -38.29 8.04 -9.15
N GLU A 450 -39.16 7.20 -8.59
CA GLU A 450 -39.30 7.00 -7.14
C GLU A 450 -38.01 6.44 -6.53
N ALA A 451 -37.35 5.48 -7.20
CA ALA A 451 -36.07 4.96 -6.77
C ALA A 451 -34.97 6.03 -6.72
N LEU A 452 -34.93 6.94 -7.71
CA LEU A 452 -33.97 8.05 -7.74
C LEU A 452 -34.21 9.05 -6.61
N GLN A 453 -35.46 9.22 -6.17
CA GLN A 453 -35.85 10.12 -5.07
C GLN A 453 -35.83 9.45 -3.69
N SER A 454 -35.51 8.15 -3.64
CA SER A 454 -35.50 7.38 -2.40
C SER A 454 -34.44 7.89 -1.40
N PRO A 455 -34.61 7.59 -0.10
CA PRO A 455 -33.63 7.95 0.92
C PRO A 455 -32.23 7.43 0.58
N GLN A 456 -31.23 8.29 0.78
CA GLN A 456 -29.84 7.95 0.50
C GLN A 456 -29.17 7.24 1.68
N TRP A 457 -28.37 6.22 1.39
CA TRP A 457 -27.60 5.44 2.35
C TRP A 457 -26.13 5.87 2.40
N LYS A 458 -25.49 5.64 3.55
CA LYS A 458 -24.06 5.85 3.78
C LYS A 458 -23.21 4.74 3.15
N ALA A 459 -21.93 5.01 2.88
CA ALA A 459 -21.02 4.06 2.25
C ALA A 459 -20.91 2.74 3.01
N GLN A 460 -20.81 2.79 4.34
CA GLN A 460 -20.74 1.60 5.20
C GLN A 460 -21.89 0.62 4.96
N LEU A 461 -23.13 1.10 5.04
CA LEU A 461 -24.32 0.25 4.89
C LEU A 461 -24.41 -0.32 3.47
N VAL A 462 -24.08 0.48 2.45
CA VAL A 462 -24.04 -0.01 1.07
C VAL A 462 -22.97 -1.09 0.91
N GLY A 463 -21.77 -0.86 1.46
CA GLY A 463 -20.66 -1.81 1.43
C GLY A 463 -20.96 -3.15 2.11
N GLU A 464 -21.68 -3.15 3.23
CA GLU A 464 -22.09 -4.38 3.90
C GLU A 464 -23.03 -5.23 3.04
N HIS A 465 -24.04 -4.60 2.43
CA HIS A 465 -24.98 -5.29 1.57
C HIS A 465 -24.35 -5.75 0.25
N THR A 466 -23.48 -4.95 -0.37
CA THR A 466 -22.78 -5.34 -1.59
C THR A 466 -21.75 -6.44 -1.34
N LEU A 467 -21.13 -6.49 -0.15
CA LEU A 467 -20.27 -7.61 0.26
C LEU A 467 -21.08 -8.92 0.32
N LEU A 468 -22.28 -8.90 0.90
CA LEU A 468 -23.17 -10.06 0.95
C LEU A 468 -23.57 -10.50 -0.46
N TRP A 469 -23.96 -9.55 -1.31
CA TRP A 469 -24.28 -9.82 -2.72
C TRP A 469 -23.09 -10.44 -3.48
N LEU A 470 -21.88 -9.92 -3.31
CA LEU A 470 -20.66 -10.48 -3.92
C LEU A 470 -20.34 -11.90 -3.45
N LYS A 471 -20.70 -12.25 -2.21
CA LYS A 471 -20.58 -13.61 -1.66
C LYS A 471 -21.62 -14.55 -2.28
N GLU A 472 -22.87 -14.09 -2.43
CA GLU A 472 -23.95 -14.87 -3.05
C GLU A 472 -23.66 -15.18 -4.52
N GLN A 473 -23.09 -14.22 -5.26
CA GLN A 473 -22.70 -14.39 -6.66
C GLN A 473 -21.37 -15.15 -6.86
N ASN A 474 -20.74 -15.66 -5.79
CA ASN A 474 -19.46 -16.37 -5.79
C ASN A 474 -18.26 -15.59 -6.35
N HIS A 475 -18.32 -14.25 -6.37
CA HIS A 475 -17.18 -13.41 -6.75
C HIS A 475 -16.13 -13.30 -5.64
N VAL A 476 -16.54 -13.53 -4.38
CA VAL A 476 -15.69 -13.48 -3.18
C VAL A 476 -15.93 -14.72 -2.34
N ALA A 477 -14.89 -15.24 -1.67
CA ALA A 477 -15.04 -16.39 -0.78
C ALA A 477 -15.97 -16.06 0.41
N VAL A 478 -16.86 -16.98 0.75
CA VAL A 478 -17.94 -16.80 1.75
C VAL A 478 -17.40 -16.36 3.12
N LYS A 479 -16.19 -16.81 3.48
CA LYS A 479 -15.53 -16.52 4.75
C LYS A 479 -14.69 -15.24 4.78
N SER A 480 -14.53 -14.53 3.66
CA SER A 480 -13.66 -13.35 3.60
C SER A 480 -14.28 -12.17 4.34
N GLU A 481 -13.46 -11.50 5.15
CA GLU A 481 -13.76 -10.22 5.79
C GLU A 481 -13.35 -9.06 4.87
N LEU A 482 -13.94 -7.87 5.08
CA LEU A 482 -13.66 -6.66 4.29
C LEU A 482 -12.17 -6.41 4.00
N PRO A 483 -11.24 -6.42 4.98
CA PRO A 483 -9.82 -6.16 4.69
C PRO A 483 -9.19 -7.18 3.75
N GLN A 484 -9.56 -8.46 3.84
CA GLN A 484 -9.04 -9.53 2.98
C GLN A 484 -9.53 -9.38 1.54
N VAL A 485 -10.80 -9.01 1.35
CA VAL A 485 -11.36 -8.75 0.02
C VAL A 485 -10.66 -7.56 -0.62
N MET A 486 -10.34 -6.54 0.18
CA MET A 486 -9.68 -5.34 -0.30
C MET A 486 -8.22 -5.57 -0.70
N GLU A 487 -7.50 -6.48 -0.04
CA GLU A 487 -6.18 -6.93 -0.51
C GLU A 487 -6.26 -7.56 -1.91
N VAL A 488 -7.30 -8.36 -2.19
CA VAL A 488 -7.54 -8.95 -3.51
C VAL A 488 -7.87 -7.87 -4.55
N VAL A 489 -8.70 -6.88 -4.19
CA VAL A 489 -9.02 -5.74 -5.08
C VAL A 489 -7.76 -4.93 -5.40
N LEU A 490 -6.92 -4.61 -4.41
CA LEU A 490 -5.65 -3.92 -4.62
C LEU A 490 -4.70 -4.72 -5.52
N HIS A 491 -4.59 -6.03 -5.29
CA HIS A 491 -3.80 -6.92 -6.14
C HIS A 491 -4.31 -6.92 -7.58
N ARG A 492 -5.63 -6.94 -7.77
CA ARG A 492 -6.27 -6.90 -9.09
C ARG A 492 -6.02 -5.57 -9.78
N MET A 493 -6.09 -4.43 -9.07
CA MET A 493 -5.74 -3.12 -9.63
C MET A 493 -4.28 -3.05 -10.13
N LEU A 494 -3.36 -3.75 -9.47
CA LEU A 494 -1.95 -3.82 -9.89
C LEU A 494 -1.73 -4.72 -11.11
N THR A 495 -2.47 -5.82 -11.21
CA THR A 495 -2.26 -6.85 -12.24
C THR A 495 -3.10 -6.63 -13.49
N GLU A 496 -4.33 -6.11 -13.34
CA GLU A 496 -5.31 -5.90 -14.41
C GLU A 496 -5.57 -4.40 -14.61
N PRO A 497 -4.99 -3.78 -15.65
CA PRO A 497 -5.14 -2.34 -15.88
C PRO A 497 -6.57 -1.94 -16.26
N ASP A 498 -7.28 -2.79 -17.01
CA ASP A 498 -8.65 -2.52 -17.45
C ASP A 498 -9.60 -2.42 -16.24
N PHE A 499 -9.48 -3.37 -15.30
CA PHE A 499 -10.23 -3.34 -14.04
C PHE A 499 -9.95 -2.08 -13.21
N ALA A 500 -8.69 -1.66 -13.11
CA ALA A 500 -8.33 -0.45 -12.38
C ALA A 500 -8.93 0.82 -13.00
N ASN A 501 -8.95 0.89 -14.34
CA ASN A 501 -9.53 2.01 -15.07
C ASN A 501 -11.06 2.03 -14.95
N ASP A 502 -11.71 0.87 -15.10
CA ASP A 502 -13.16 0.75 -14.92
C ASP A 502 -13.59 1.13 -13.50
N LEU A 503 -12.83 0.68 -12.48
CA LEU A 503 -13.10 1.02 -11.09
C LEU A 503 -12.97 2.53 -10.84
N ALA A 504 -11.93 3.16 -11.40
CA ALA A 504 -11.73 4.59 -11.29
C ALA A 504 -12.81 5.39 -12.02
N GLU A 505 -13.23 4.95 -13.20
CA GLU A 505 -14.33 5.57 -13.96
C GLU A 505 -15.64 5.54 -13.17
N VAL A 506 -15.98 4.39 -12.57
CA VAL A 506 -17.19 4.27 -11.73
C VAL A 506 -17.10 5.16 -10.49
N LEU A 507 -15.94 5.22 -9.81
CA LEU A 507 -15.75 6.09 -8.64
C LEU A 507 -15.78 7.58 -8.99
N ASP A 508 -15.19 7.98 -10.11
CA ASP A 508 -15.20 9.36 -10.59
C ASP A 508 -16.60 9.80 -11.03
N ALA A 509 -17.32 8.93 -11.75
CA ALA A 509 -18.72 9.17 -12.09
C ALA A 509 -19.56 9.30 -10.81
N TRP A 510 -19.36 8.39 -9.85
CA TRP A 510 -20.08 8.43 -8.58
C TRP A 510 -19.81 9.70 -7.78
N LYS A 511 -18.56 10.13 -7.70
CA LYS A 511 -18.20 11.42 -7.11
C LYS A 511 -18.89 12.57 -7.82
N GLY A 512 -18.91 12.56 -9.16
CA GLY A 512 -19.60 13.55 -9.97
C GLY A 512 -21.11 13.62 -9.73
N TRP A 513 -21.77 12.49 -9.43
CA TRP A 513 -23.20 12.47 -9.11
C TRP A 513 -23.49 13.09 -7.75
N VAL A 514 -22.66 12.81 -6.75
CA VAL A 514 -22.83 13.38 -5.40
C VAL A 514 -22.60 14.89 -5.42
N GLU A 515 -21.55 15.35 -6.12
CA GLU A 515 -21.29 16.79 -6.29
C GLU A 515 -22.34 17.49 -7.19
N GLY A 516 -22.87 16.76 -8.18
CA GLY A 516 -23.87 17.22 -9.13
C GLY A 516 -25.32 17.22 -8.64
N GLY A 517 -25.57 16.81 -7.39
CA GLY A 517 -26.90 16.84 -6.77
C GLY A 517 -27.76 15.58 -6.96
N GLY A 518 -27.16 14.44 -7.32
CA GLY A 518 -27.81 13.13 -7.35
C GLY A 518 -27.52 12.31 -8.62
N ILE A 519 -28.02 11.08 -8.62
CA ILE A 519 -27.90 10.13 -9.74
C ILE A 519 -28.94 10.46 -10.81
N ARG A 520 -28.56 10.39 -12.09
CA ARG A 520 -29.49 10.54 -13.23
C ARG A 520 -29.79 9.19 -13.88
N LYS A 521 -30.78 9.16 -14.79
CA LYS A 521 -31.15 7.96 -15.55
C LYS A 521 -29.98 7.36 -16.34
N ALA A 522 -29.13 8.20 -16.93
CA ALA A 522 -27.95 7.74 -17.67
C ALA A 522 -26.93 7.04 -16.75
N ASP A 523 -26.75 7.60 -15.55
CA ASP A 523 -25.83 7.07 -14.54
C ASP A 523 -26.32 5.71 -14.01
N TYR A 524 -27.64 5.52 -13.84
CA TYR A 524 -28.24 4.23 -13.52
C TYR A 524 -27.99 3.15 -14.59
N LEU A 525 -28.08 3.51 -15.88
CA LEU A 525 -27.79 2.56 -16.96
C LEU A 525 -26.32 2.12 -16.96
N MET A 526 -25.40 3.06 -16.69
CA MET A 526 -23.98 2.73 -16.54
C MET A 526 -23.74 1.77 -15.36
N LEU A 527 -24.40 2.00 -14.21
CA LEU A 527 -24.32 1.09 -13.07
C LEU A 527 -24.86 -0.31 -13.37
N LYS A 528 -25.92 -0.40 -14.18
CA LYS A 528 -26.48 -1.68 -14.61
C LYS A 528 -25.52 -2.47 -15.50
N GLU A 529 -24.77 -1.78 -16.36
CA GLU A 529 -23.73 -2.41 -17.21
C GLU A 529 -22.50 -2.83 -16.40
N LYS A 530 -22.04 -1.99 -15.45
CA LYS A 530 -20.83 -2.23 -14.65
C LYS A 530 -21.12 -2.65 -13.20
N LEU A 531 -22.09 -3.53 -13.01
CA LEU A 531 -22.65 -3.88 -11.69
C LEU A 531 -21.60 -4.47 -10.72
N VAL A 532 -20.75 -5.38 -11.22
CA VAL A 532 -19.68 -6.01 -10.42
C VAL A 532 -18.61 -5.00 -10.01
N VAL A 533 -18.19 -4.13 -10.93
CA VAL A 533 -17.20 -3.08 -10.66
C VAL A 533 -17.75 -2.08 -9.65
N PHE A 534 -19.03 -1.73 -9.78
CA PHE A 534 -19.73 -0.89 -8.82
C PHE A 534 -19.78 -1.52 -7.41
N ALA A 535 -20.01 -2.83 -7.30
CA ALA A 535 -19.94 -3.53 -6.03
C ALA A 535 -18.54 -3.39 -5.38
N PHE A 536 -17.45 -3.58 -6.15
CA PHE A 536 -16.09 -3.34 -5.63
C PHE A 536 -15.83 -1.86 -5.27
N ALA A 537 -16.34 -0.91 -6.06
CA ALA A 537 -16.24 0.52 -5.78
C ALA A 537 -16.93 0.88 -4.45
N SER A 538 -18.06 0.26 -4.13
CA SER A 538 -18.75 0.48 -2.86
C SER A 538 -17.94 -0.01 -1.64
N LEU A 539 -17.19 -1.12 -1.79
CA LEU A 539 -16.30 -1.62 -0.75
C LEU A 539 -15.10 -0.68 -0.52
N VAL A 540 -14.55 -0.11 -1.60
CA VAL A 540 -13.50 0.92 -1.52
C VAL A 540 -13.95 2.11 -0.67
N LEU A 541 -15.17 2.62 -0.89
CA LEU A 541 -15.69 3.75 -0.12
C LEU A 541 -16.01 3.37 1.33
N ALA A 542 -16.54 2.17 1.57
CA ALA A 542 -16.78 1.67 2.92
C ALA A 542 -15.49 1.59 3.76
N MET A 543 -14.38 1.16 3.16
CA MET A 543 -13.06 1.16 3.82
C MET A 543 -12.57 2.57 4.16
N LEU A 544 -12.72 3.51 3.23
CA LEU A 544 -12.30 4.90 3.46
C LEU A 544 -13.13 5.57 4.56
N GLU A 545 -14.41 5.24 4.67
CA GLU A 545 -15.27 5.71 5.76
C GLU A 545 -14.85 5.10 7.12
N ALA A 546 -14.49 3.81 7.14
CA ALA A 546 -14.10 3.09 8.36
C ALA A 546 -12.80 3.62 9.00
N GLU A 547 -11.82 4.05 8.20
CA GLU A 547 -10.54 4.59 8.69
C GLU A 547 -10.71 5.82 9.60
N VAL A 548 -11.68 6.68 9.28
CA VAL A 548 -11.91 7.93 10.01
C VAL A 548 -12.41 7.69 11.44
N VAL A 549 -13.17 6.63 11.67
CA VAL A 549 -13.74 6.33 13.00
C VAL A 549 -12.63 5.86 13.97
N GLY A 550 -11.51 5.36 13.44
CA GLY A 550 -10.36 4.85 14.21
C GLY A 550 -9.30 5.89 14.58
N LEU A 551 -9.41 7.14 14.13
CA LEU A 551 -8.47 8.21 14.49
C LEU A 551 -8.98 8.97 15.73
N PRO A 552 -8.37 8.81 16.92
CA PRO A 552 -8.54 9.80 17.97
C PRO A 552 -7.93 11.12 17.47
N LEU A 553 -8.73 12.18 17.48
CA LEU A 553 -8.28 13.56 17.30
C LEU A 553 -7.14 13.92 18.26
#